data_AF-A0A0K0ENE9-F1
#
_entry.id   AF-A0A0K0ENE9-F1
#
_cell.length_a   1.000
_cell.length_b   1.000
_cell.length_c   1.000
_cell.angle_alpha   90.00
_cell.angle_beta   90.00
_cell.angle_gamma   90.00
#
_symmetry.space_group_name_H-M   'P 1'
#
loop_
_entity.id
_entity.type
_entity.pdbx_description
1 polymer ?
#
loop_
_entity_poly.entity_id
_entity_poly.type
_entity_poly.pdbx_seq_one_letter_code
_entity_poly.pdbx_strand_id
1 'polypeptide(L)'
;MVCGPGCSGFCAAISLWGIIFLAIVGGLFWNQSVGLFEDLPDLTKEDWGKSPEEIDKLIINNYQQAAANCWIAMGVSIVVFILSVLRFLQTIKRN
;
A
#
# COMPACT_ATOMS: atom_id res chain seq x y z
N MET A 1 4.55 -24.10 -2.93
CA MET A 1 4.62 -23.87 -4.39
C MET A 1 6.09 -23.84 -4.77
N VAL A 2 6.60 -24.93 -5.35
CA VAL A 2 7.98 -24.99 -5.83
C VAL A 2 8.01 -24.24 -7.17
N CYS A 3 8.07 -22.91 -7.08
CA CYS A 3 8.52 -22.11 -8.22
C CYS A 3 10.00 -22.46 -8.43
N GLY A 4 10.33 -23.04 -9.57
CA GLY A 4 11.73 -23.28 -9.94
C GLY A 4 12.55 -21.98 -9.87
N PRO A 5 13.89 -22.07 -9.81
CA PRO A 5 14.79 -20.93 -9.52
C PRO A 5 14.57 -19.69 -10.40
N GLY A 6 14.09 -19.84 -11.64
CA GLY A 6 13.72 -18.71 -12.51
C GLY A 6 12.42 -17.99 -12.14
N CYS A 7 11.41 -18.72 -11.64
CA CYS A 7 10.11 -18.14 -11.30
C CYS A 7 10.13 -17.42 -9.93
N SER A 8 11.01 -17.87 -9.01
CA SER A 8 11.24 -17.21 -7.72
C SER A 8 11.82 -15.79 -7.86
N GLY A 9 12.72 -15.57 -8.84
CA GLY A 9 13.32 -14.25 -9.08
C GLY A 9 12.29 -13.23 -9.57
N PHE A 10 11.41 -13.63 -10.48
CA PHE A 10 10.32 -12.78 -10.98
C PHE A 10 9.33 -12.40 -9.88
N CYS A 11 8.92 -13.36 -9.03
CA CYS A 11 8.07 -13.07 -7.88
C CYS A 11 8.73 -12.08 -6.91
N ALA A 12 10.05 -12.20 -6.68
CA ALA A 12 10.77 -11.25 -5.82
C ALA A 12 10.82 -9.84 -6.45
N ALA A 13 11.01 -9.73 -7.76
CA ALA A 13 11.00 -8.46 -8.48
C ALA A 13 9.62 -7.77 -8.43
N ILE A 14 8.53 -8.51 -8.63
CA ILE A 14 7.16 -7.98 -8.49
C ILE A 14 6.89 -7.54 -7.05
N SER A 15 7.29 -8.31 -6.05
CA SER A 15 7.12 -7.93 -4.66
C SER A 15 7.86 -6.63 -4.31
N LEU A 16 9.09 -6.47 -4.81
CA LEU A 16 9.84 -5.23 -4.64
C LEU A 16 9.17 -4.05 -5.33
N TRP A 17 8.68 -4.26 -6.56
CA TRP A 17 7.91 -3.25 -7.29
C TRP A 17 6.66 -2.80 -6.53
N GLY A 18 5.91 -3.75 -5.96
CA GLY A 18 4.71 -3.45 -5.16
C GLY A 18 5.03 -2.59 -3.92
N ILE A 19 6.17 -2.82 -3.26
CA ILE A 19 6.61 -2.00 -2.12
C ILE A 19 6.92 -0.57 -2.56
N ILE A 20 7.64 -0.40 -3.68
CA ILE A 20 7.97 0.93 -4.23
C ILE A 20 6.69 1.68 -4.61
N PHE A 21 5.76 0.99 -5.28
CA PHE A 21 4.47 1.56 -5.66
C PHE A 21 3.67 2.03 -4.43
N LEU A 22 3.56 1.21 -3.39
CA LEU A 22 2.88 1.58 -2.14
C LEU A 22 3.55 2.76 -1.44
N ALA A 23 4.88 2.87 -1.50
CA ALA A 23 5.60 4.01 -0.94
C ALA A 23 5.26 5.32 -1.67
N ILE A 24 5.22 5.30 -3.00
CA ILE A 24 4.86 6.46 -3.83
C ILE A 24 3.41 6.86 -3.57
N VAL A 25 2.48 5.90 -3.63
CA VAL A 25 1.04 6.14 -3.42
C VAL A 25 0.77 6.64 -2.00
N GLY A 26 1.37 6.03 -0.98
CA GLY A 26 1.26 6.49 0.41
C GLY A 26 1.79 7.91 0.63
N GLY A 27 2.87 8.29 -0.09
CA GLY A 27 3.37 9.66 -0.10
C GLY A 27 2.44 10.65 -0.81
N LEU A 28 1.83 10.25 -1.93
CA LEU A 28 0.87 11.07 -2.66
C LEU A 28 -0.42 11.31 -1.86
N PHE A 29 -0.91 10.29 -1.13
CA PHE A 29 -2.04 10.44 -0.21
C PHE A 29 -1.68 11.37 0.96
N TRP A 30 -0.46 11.30 1.49
CA TRP A 30 -0.01 12.20 2.56
C TRP A 30 0.03 13.67 2.12
N ASN A 31 0.41 13.93 0.86
CA ASN A 31 0.43 15.27 0.27
C ASN A 31 -0.92 15.71 -0.31
N GLN A 32 -2.00 14.94 -0.09
CA GLN A 32 -3.36 15.28 -0.53
C GLN A 32 -3.44 15.57 -2.04
N SER A 33 -2.79 14.72 -2.84
CA SER A 33 -2.73 14.90 -4.30
C SER A 33 -4.12 14.86 -4.93
N VAL A 34 -4.47 15.90 -5.70
CA VAL A 34 -5.76 16.02 -6.40
C VAL A 34 -6.04 14.83 -7.34
N GLY A 35 -4.98 14.21 -7.88
CA GLY A 35 -5.12 13.05 -8.76
C GLY A 35 -5.64 11.78 -8.07
N LEU A 36 -5.59 11.73 -6.73
CA LEU A 36 -6.08 10.61 -5.92
C LEU A 36 -7.47 10.88 -5.34
N PHE A 37 -8.10 11.99 -5.72
CA PHE A 37 -9.42 12.35 -5.22
C PHE A 37 -10.50 11.33 -5.60
N GLU A 38 -10.39 10.75 -6.81
CA GLU A 38 -11.32 9.72 -7.29
C GLU A 38 -11.14 8.37 -6.58
N ASP A 39 -9.97 8.15 -5.96
CA ASP A 39 -9.69 6.94 -5.17
C ASP A 39 -10.21 7.03 -3.72
N LEU A 40 -10.72 8.20 -3.29
CA LEU A 40 -11.32 8.36 -1.96
C LEU A 40 -12.71 7.69 -1.90
N PRO A 41 -13.13 7.23 -0.71
CA PRO A 41 -14.48 6.70 -0.54
C PRO A 41 -15.53 7.76 -0.84
N ASP A 42 -16.57 7.36 -1.58
CA ASP A 42 -17.72 8.21 -1.89
C ASP A 42 -18.41 8.72 -0.62
N LEU A 43 -18.93 9.95 -0.69
CA LEU A 43 -19.73 10.54 0.38
C LEU A 43 -21.01 9.72 0.61
N THR A 44 -21.24 9.34 1.87
CA THR A 44 -22.42 8.55 2.23
C THR A 44 -23.64 9.46 2.38
N LYS A 45 -24.86 8.92 2.28
CA LYS A 45 -26.13 9.65 2.48
C LYS A 45 -26.20 10.46 3.78
N GLU A 46 -25.41 10.06 4.79
CA GLU A 46 -25.29 10.73 6.09
C GLU A 46 -24.43 12.00 6.05
N ASP A 47 -23.61 12.16 5.02
CA ASP A 47 -22.81 13.36 4.78
C ASP A 47 -23.57 14.42 3.98
N TRP A 48 -24.70 14.05 3.36
CA TRP A 48 -25.55 14.98 2.62
C TRP A 48 -26.28 15.92 3.59
N GLY A 49 -25.98 17.22 3.50
CA GLY A 49 -26.55 18.26 4.37
C GLY A 49 -25.56 18.84 5.39
N LYS A 50 -24.33 18.33 5.45
CA LYS A 50 -23.24 18.92 6.24
C LYS A 50 -22.75 20.24 5.62
N SER A 51 -22.19 21.12 6.46
CA SER A 51 -21.56 22.37 6.00
C SER A 51 -20.38 22.07 5.06
N PRO A 52 -20.08 22.93 4.07
CA PRO A 52 -18.90 22.78 3.22
C PRO A 52 -17.59 22.55 4.00
N GLU A 53 -17.45 23.18 5.17
CA GLU A 53 -16.27 23.02 6.04
C GLU A 53 -16.16 21.62 6.65
N GLU A 54 -17.28 20.96 6.93
CA GLU A 54 -17.30 19.61 7.47
C GLU A 54 -16.98 18.58 6.39
N ILE A 55 -17.47 18.81 5.17
CA ILE A 55 -17.15 17.99 3.99
C ILE A 55 -15.63 18.07 3.71
N ASP A 56 -15.05 19.27 3.76
CA ASP A 56 -13.62 19.45 3.50
C ASP A 56 -12.76 18.71 4.53
N LYS A 57 -13.10 18.81 5.82
CA LYS A 57 -12.44 18.04 6.89
C LYS A 57 -12.58 16.53 6.71
N LEU A 58 -13.74 16.05 6.26
CA LEU A 58 -13.98 14.64 5.99
C LEU A 58 -13.08 14.14 4.85
N ILE A 59 -12.98 14.89 3.76
CA ILE A 59 -12.11 14.57 2.62
C ILE A 59 -10.66 14.51 3.09
N ILE A 60 -10.18 15.53 3.81
CA ILE A 60 -8.81 15.57 4.37
C ILE A 60 -8.55 14.35 5.26
N ASN A 61 -9.51 13.98 6.11
CA ASN A 61 -9.39 12.82 6.98
C ASN A 61 -9.32 11.50 6.18
N ASN A 62 -10.11 11.38 5.12
CA ASN A 62 -10.07 10.21 4.23
C ASN A 62 -8.72 10.07 3.52
N TYR A 63 -8.09 11.17 3.08
CA TYR A 63 -6.72 11.16 2.56
C TYR A 63 -5.72 10.63 3.59
N GLN A 64 -5.77 11.14 4.82
CA GLN A 64 -4.87 10.72 5.90
C GLN A 64 -5.07 9.25 6.27
N GLN A 65 -6.31 8.78 6.30
CA GLN A 65 -6.63 7.38 6.58
C GLN A 65 -6.15 6.46 5.46
N ALA A 66 -6.37 6.84 4.19
CA ALA A 66 -5.86 6.10 3.03
C ALA A 66 -4.32 6.04 3.04
N ALA A 67 -3.66 7.17 3.31
CA ALA A 67 -2.21 7.21 3.48
C ALA A 67 -1.77 6.21 4.57
N ALA A 68 -2.32 6.31 5.78
CA ALA A 68 -1.96 5.45 6.90
C ALA A 68 -2.10 3.96 6.55
N ASN A 69 -3.19 3.57 5.88
CA ASN A 69 -3.40 2.20 5.42
C ASN A 69 -2.33 1.77 4.41
N CYS A 70 -1.97 2.61 3.43
CA CYS A 70 -0.90 2.34 2.47
C CYS A 70 0.46 2.17 3.15
N TRP A 71 0.80 3.03 4.12
CA TRP A 71 2.05 2.95 4.88
C TRP A 71 2.13 1.68 5.72
N ILE A 72 1.03 1.28 6.38
CA ILE A 72 0.95 0.01 7.13
C ILE A 72 1.10 -1.18 6.18
N ALA A 73 0.38 -1.17 5.06
CA ALA A 73 0.46 -2.23 4.04
C ALA A 73 1.89 -2.38 3.51
N MET A 74 2.55 -1.26 3.18
CA MET A 74 3.95 -1.23 2.78
C MET A 74 4.86 -1.87 3.83
N GLY A 75 4.69 -1.50 5.11
CA GLY A 75 5.45 -2.06 6.22
C GLY A 75 5.30 -3.59 6.31
N VAL A 76 4.06 -4.09 6.22
CA VAL A 76 3.79 -5.53 6.22
C VAL A 76 4.42 -6.23 5.02
N SER A 77 4.31 -5.63 3.82
CA SER A 77 4.91 -6.18 2.60
C SER A 77 6.44 -6.29 2.72
N ILE A 78 7.11 -5.31 3.33
CA ILE A 78 8.56 -5.35 3.59
C ILE A 78 8.90 -6.51 4.53
N VAL A 79 8.18 -6.65 5.65
CA VAL A 79 8.42 -7.73 6.62
C VAL A 79 8.25 -9.11 5.96
N VAL A 80 7.17 -9.30 5.20
CA VAL A 80 6.90 -10.55 4.48
C VAL A 80 7.99 -10.83 3.44
N PHE A 81 8.43 -9.80 2.71
CA PHE A 81 9.52 -9.93 1.72
C PHE A 81 10.83 -10.37 2.38
N ILE A 82 11.23 -9.74 3.49
CA ILE A 82 12.43 -10.12 4.25
C ILE A 82 12.33 -11.57 4.73
N LEU A 83 11.21 -11.96 5.34
CA LEU A 83 11.01 -13.33 5.81
C LEU A 83 11.07 -14.33 4.66
N SER A 84 10.46 -14.01 3.51
CA SER A 84 10.50 -14.85 2.31
C SER A 84 11.94 -15.06 1.80
N VAL A 85 12.71 -13.97 1.70
CA VAL A 85 14.13 -14.03 1.28
C VAL A 85 14.97 -14.84 2.27
N LEU A 86 14.80 -14.63 3.58
CA LEU A 86 15.51 -15.40 4.60
C LEU A 86 15.22 -16.90 4.50
N ARG A 87 13.94 -17.28 4.32
CA ARG A 87 13.54 -18.69 4.14
C ARG A 87 14.10 -19.29 2.85
N PHE A 88 14.14 -18.51 1.77
CA PHE A 88 14.72 -18.93 0.50
C PHE A 88 16.23 -19.20 0.62
N LEU A 89 16.97 -18.28 1.26
CA LEU A 89 18.42 -18.44 1.50
C LEU A 89 18.72 -19.65 2.40
N GLN A 90 17.93 -19.87 3.45
CA GLN A 90 18.08 -21.05 4.31
C GLN A 90 17.80 -22.36 3.54
N THR A 91 16.84 -22.34 2.62
CA THR A 91 16.51 -23.51 1.79
C THR A 91 17.65 -23.83 0.81
N ILE A 92 18.26 -22.81 0.20
CA ILE A 92 19.43 -22.99 -0.68
C ILE A 92 20.63 -23.51 0.10
N LYS A 93 20.93 -22.97 1.29
CA LYS A 93 22.08 -23.39 2.10
C LYS A 93 21.97 -24.85 2.61
N ARG A 94 20.76 -25.40 2.70
CA ARG A 94 20.50 -26.77 3.21
C ARG A 94 20.63 -27.85 2.13
N ASN A 95 20.72 -27.47 0.85
CA ASN A 95 20.80 -28.38 -0.30
C ASN A 95 22.21 -28.34 -0.91
#